data_AF-A0A966TZB8-F1
#
_entry.id   AF-A0A966TZB8-F1
#
_cell.length_a   1.000
_cell.length_b   1.000
_cell.length_c   1.000
_cell.angle_alpha   90.00
_cell.angle_beta   90.00
_cell.angle_gamma   90.00
#
_symmetry.space_group_name_H-M   'P 1'
#
loop_
_entity.id
_entity.type
_entity.pdbx_description
1 polymer ?
#
loop_
_entity_poly.entity_id
_entity_poly.type
_entity_poly.pdbx_seq_one_letter_code
_entity_poly.pdbx_strand_id
1 'polypeptide(L)'
;MAPEGEPNLVMLEPGDALYIPRGVMHDAATEPGEPSLHITVGLLEPSWAQALRSLIDSEEVANTALRQAVPTWRLAEPEALAGLLEAMAVKLRGLATAGHAERLSMLLLDQLAHDRQPLPARGLFLDELTEDAPMRLADGMHHHLAIGPDGQASLHWTCGEIALAAHEAAWLEPLTDGATAAELGEGALEFMRRLRRDGLLEAAV
;
A
#
# COMPACT_ATOMS: atom_id res chain seq x y z
N MET A 1 -5.80 13.40 -28.51
CA MET A 1 -6.68 14.03 -27.51
C MET A 1 -6.59 15.52 -27.74
N ALA A 2 -7.71 16.22 -27.90
CA ALA A 2 -7.72 17.69 -27.94
C ALA A 2 -8.21 18.20 -26.57
N PRO A 3 -7.62 19.26 -26.00
CA PRO A 3 -8.13 19.84 -24.76
C PRO A 3 -9.54 20.41 -25.00
N GLU A 4 -10.42 20.21 -24.02
CA GLU A 4 -11.77 20.81 -23.99
C GLU A 4 -11.78 21.97 -22.99
N GLY A 5 -12.42 23.09 -23.36
CA GLY A 5 -12.60 24.26 -22.49
C GLY A 5 -11.57 25.38 -22.65
N GLU A 6 -11.74 26.45 -21.88
CA GLU A 6 -10.80 27.58 -21.82
C GLU A 6 -9.64 27.27 -20.86
N PRO A 7 -8.38 27.61 -21.22
CA PRO A 7 -7.24 27.37 -20.35
C PRO A 7 -7.25 28.32 -19.15
N ASN A 8 -6.90 27.79 -17.97
CA ASN A 8 -6.60 28.60 -16.79
C ASN A 8 -5.09 28.89 -16.78
N LEU A 9 -4.74 30.17 -16.87
CA LEU A 9 -3.34 30.61 -16.83
C LEU A 9 -2.92 30.93 -15.39
N VAL A 10 -1.79 30.36 -14.96
CA VAL A 10 -1.22 30.55 -13.62
C VAL A 10 0.27 30.81 -13.78
N MET A 11 0.77 31.89 -13.18
CA MET A 11 2.21 32.15 -13.03
C MET A 11 2.66 31.56 -11.69
N LEU A 12 3.78 30.84 -11.68
CA LEU A 12 4.35 30.23 -10.47
C LEU A 12 5.68 30.88 -10.13
N GLU A 13 5.86 31.22 -8.86
CA GLU A 13 7.08 31.76 -8.28
C GLU A 13 7.75 30.77 -7.30
N PRO A 14 9.03 30.97 -6.94
CA PRO A 14 9.70 30.11 -5.96
C PRO A 14 8.95 30.08 -4.61
N GLY A 15 8.51 28.89 -4.21
CA GLY A 15 7.74 28.67 -2.99
C GLY A 15 6.25 28.37 -3.23
N ASP A 16 5.74 28.61 -4.44
CA ASP A 16 4.38 28.25 -4.81
C ASP A 16 4.21 26.74 -4.99
N ALA A 17 2.99 26.28 -4.72
CA ALA A 17 2.57 24.91 -4.97
C ALA A 17 1.27 24.88 -5.79
N LEU A 18 1.27 24.10 -6.86
CA LEU A 18 0.10 23.88 -7.70
C LEU A 18 -0.30 22.40 -7.65
N TYR A 19 -1.52 22.13 -7.17
CA TYR A 19 -2.11 20.80 -7.24
C TYR A 19 -2.91 20.62 -8.53
N ILE A 20 -2.58 19.58 -9.30
CA ILE A 20 -3.28 19.22 -10.53
C ILE A 20 -3.88 17.82 -10.35
N PRO A 21 -5.22 17.67 -10.32
CA PRO A 21 -5.88 16.37 -10.26
C PRO A 21 -5.56 15.49 -11.47
N ARG A 22 -5.59 14.16 -11.28
CA ARG A 22 -5.43 13.20 -12.38
C ARG A 22 -6.45 13.47 -13.49
N GLY A 23 -5.98 13.63 -14.72
CA GLY A 23 -6.81 13.81 -15.92
C GLY A 23 -6.96 15.26 -16.39
N VAL A 24 -6.43 16.24 -15.64
CA VAL A 24 -6.37 17.64 -16.09
C VAL A 24 -5.16 17.84 -17.00
N MET A 25 -5.41 18.21 -18.27
CA MET A 25 -4.34 18.57 -19.21
C MET A 25 -3.66 19.86 -18.73
N HIS A 26 -2.34 19.89 -18.80
CA HIS A 26 -1.53 21.05 -18.47
C HIS A 26 -0.32 21.15 -19.40
N ASP A 27 0.17 22.37 -19.57
CA ASP A 27 1.37 22.70 -20.31
C ASP A 27 2.12 23.79 -19.53
N ALA A 28 3.44 23.86 -19.70
CA ALA A 28 4.29 24.79 -18.97
C ALA A 28 5.32 25.43 -19.92
N ALA A 29 5.48 26.75 -19.79
CA ALA A 29 6.48 27.53 -20.51
C ALA A 29 7.19 28.47 -19.53
N THR A 30 8.43 28.80 -19.84
CA THR A 30 9.21 29.79 -19.09
C THR A 30 9.08 31.17 -19.73
N GLU A 31 9.18 32.21 -18.91
CA GLU A 31 9.36 33.56 -19.44
C GLU A 31 10.70 33.66 -20.22
N PRO A 32 10.76 34.50 -21.28
CA PRO A 32 11.97 34.61 -22.09
C PRO A 32 13.19 35.05 -21.28
N GLY A 33 14.23 34.22 -21.26
CA GLY A 33 15.50 34.52 -20.59
C GLY A 33 15.55 34.15 -19.11
N GLU A 34 14.47 33.60 -18.55
CA GLU A 34 14.41 33.17 -17.15
C GLU A 34 14.34 31.63 -17.06
N PRO A 35 15.32 30.96 -16.42
CA PRO A 35 15.23 29.52 -16.20
C PRO A 35 14.19 29.21 -15.11
N SER A 36 13.47 28.10 -15.28
CA SER A 36 12.53 27.58 -14.27
C SER A 36 12.96 26.19 -13.80
N LEU A 37 12.81 25.94 -12.50
CA LEU A 37 12.99 24.63 -11.87
C LEU A 37 11.81 24.37 -10.93
N HIS A 38 11.15 23.23 -11.09
CA HIS A 38 10.10 22.78 -10.19
C HIS A 38 10.28 21.29 -9.86
N ILE A 39 9.67 20.86 -8.76
CA ILE A 39 9.60 19.45 -8.36
C ILE A 39 8.14 19.03 -8.45
N THR A 40 7.86 17.98 -9.23
CA THR A 40 6.54 17.38 -9.29
C THR A 40 6.45 16.23 -8.30
N VAL A 41 5.53 16.34 -7.34
CA VAL A 41 5.21 15.26 -6.40
C VAL A 41 3.98 14.52 -6.91
N GLY A 42 4.17 13.32 -7.43
CA GLY A 42 3.08 12.46 -7.88
C GLY A 42 2.45 11.70 -6.73
N LEU A 43 1.14 11.90 -6.50
CA LEU A 43 0.34 11.08 -5.60
C LEU A 43 -0.29 9.93 -6.42
N LEU A 44 0.29 8.74 -6.33
CA LEU A 44 -0.06 7.58 -7.15
C LEU A 44 -1.03 6.63 -6.43
N GLU A 45 -2.13 7.18 -5.91
CA GLU A 45 -3.13 6.36 -5.20
C GLU A 45 -3.80 5.35 -6.14
N PRO A 46 -4.00 4.09 -5.70
CA PRO A 46 -4.65 3.07 -6.51
C PRO A 46 -6.11 3.45 -6.78
N SER A 47 -6.53 3.26 -8.03
CA SER A 47 -7.94 3.41 -8.40
C SER A 47 -8.76 2.18 -8.03
N TRP A 48 -10.08 2.35 -7.87
CA TRP A 48 -11.01 1.22 -7.69
C TRP A 48 -10.89 0.16 -8.79
N ALA A 49 -10.56 0.54 -10.02
CA ALA A 49 -10.34 -0.42 -11.10
C ALA A 49 -9.10 -1.29 -10.86
N GLN A 50 -8.01 -0.72 -10.33
CA GLN A 50 -6.80 -1.47 -9.94
C GLN A 50 -7.06 -2.35 -8.71
N ALA A 51 -7.75 -1.80 -7.71
CA ALA A 51 -8.16 -2.52 -6.50
C ALA A 51 -8.99 -3.77 -6.84
N LEU A 52 -10.06 -3.59 -7.62
CA LEU A 52 -10.93 -4.70 -8.04
C LEU A 52 -10.22 -5.71 -8.94
N ARG A 53 -9.31 -5.26 -9.82
CA ARG A 53 -8.47 -6.16 -10.63
C ARG A 53 -7.64 -7.06 -9.74
N SER A 54 -6.90 -6.47 -8.79
CA SER A 54 -6.02 -7.21 -7.87
C SER A 54 -6.80 -8.24 -7.06
N LEU A 55 -8.00 -7.87 -6.59
CA LEU A 55 -8.89 -8.81 -5.89
C LEU A 55 -9.32 -9.96 -6.81
N ILE A 56 -9.78 -9.67 -8.03
CA ILE A 56 -10.19 -10.70 -9.00
C ILE A 56 -9.04 -11.64 -9.31
N ASP A 57 -7.85 -11.11 -9.58
CA ASP A 57 -6.65 -11.89 -9.89
C ASP A 57 -6.28 -12.81 -8.70
N SER A 58 -6.36 -12.30 -7.47
CA SER A 58 -6.12 -13.10 -6.26
C SER A 58 -7.15 -14.22 -6.06
N GLU A 59 -8.42 -13.95 -6.38
CA GLU A 59 -9.53 -14.89 -6.18
C GLU A 59 -9.61 -15.93 -7.29
N GLU A 60 -9.18 -15.63 -8.52
CA GLU A 60 -9.16 -16.59 -9.63
C GLU A 60 -8.39 -17.88 -9.26
N VAL A 61 -7.34 -17.76 -8.45
CA VAL A 61 -6.50 -18.88 -7.99
C VAL A 61 -7.30 -19.88 -7.12
N ALA A 62 -8.25 -19.42 -6.31
CA ALA A 62 -9.01 -20.27 -5.39
C ALA A 62 -10.47 -20.50 -5.81
N ASN A 63 -11.07 -19.56 -6.56
CA ASN A 63 -12.49 -19.50 -6.84
C ASN A 63 -12.81 -20.08 -8.23
N THR A 64 -13.31 -21.33 -8.24
CA THR A 64 -13.70 -22.02 -9.48
C THR A 64 -14.79 -21.28 -10.27
N ALA A 65 -15.65 -20.49 -9.63
CA ALA A 65 -16.68 -19.73 -10.31
C ALA A 65 -16.08 -18.64 -11.22
N LEU A 66 -14.95 -18.04 -10.84
CA LEU A 66 -14.25 -17.06 -11.68
C LEU A 66 -13.54 -17.71 -12.88
N ARG A 67 -13.10 -18.96 -12.74
CA ARG A 67 -12.44 -19.73 -13.81
C ARG A 67 -13.40 -20.35 -14.84
N GLN A 68 -14.71 -20.27 -14.62
CA GLN A 68 -15.68 -20.80 -15.57
C GLN A 68 -15.57 -20.07 -16.91
N ALA A 69 -15.55 -20.82 -18.01
CA ALA A 69 -15.47 -20.26 -19.34
C ALA A 69 -16.67 -19.35 -19.65
N VAL A 70 -16.39 -18.17 -20.23
CA VAL A 70 -17.42 -17.33 -20.84
C VAL A 70 -17.87 -18.02 -22.14
N PRO A 71 -19.18 -18.25 -22.38
CA PRO A 71 -19.67 -18.94 -23.57
C PRO A 71 -19.66 -18.01 -24.79
N THR A 72 -18.46 -17.64 -25.25
CA THR A 72 -18.23 -16.65 -26.33
C THR A 72 -18.93 -17.02 -27.64
N TRP A 73 -19.13 -18.31 -27.89
CA TRP A 73 -19.81 -18.83 -29.08
C TRP A 73 -21.33 -18.60 -29.11
N ARG A 74 -21.94 -18.18 -27.99
CA ARG A 74 -23.39 -17.90 -27.90
C ARG A 74 -23.72 -16.41 -27.83
N LEU A 75 -22.73 -15.52 -27.88
CA LEU A 75 -22.94 -14.08 -27.66
C LEU A 75 -23.85 -13.40 -28.70
N ALA A 76 -24.05 -14.02 -29.87
CA ALA A 76 -24.96 -13.53 -30.91
C ALA A 76 -26.43 -13.93 -30.70
N GLU A 77 -26.73 -14.79 -29.71
CA GLU A 77 -28.11 -15.22 -29.43
C GLU A 77 -28.90 -14.10 -28.74
N PRO A 78 -30.22 -13.96 -29.00
CA PRO A 78 -31.04 -12.87 -28.47
C PRO A 78 -31.02 -12.77 -26.93
N GLU A 79 -30.95 -13.90 -26.24
CA GLU A 79 -30.96 -13.99 -24.78
C GLU A 79 -29.56 -13.90 -24.14
N ALA A 80 -28.48 -13.91 -24.94
CA ALA A 80 -27.11 -14.03 -24.45
C ALA A 80 -26.68 -12.87 -23.54
N LEU A 81 -27.11 -11.64 -23.88
CA LEU A 81 -26.76 -10.45 -23.09
C LEU A 81 -27.38 -10.50 -21.68
N ALA A 82 -28.63 -10.95 -21.56
CA ALA A 82 -29.30 -11.08 -20.27
C ALA A 82 -28.60 -12.14 -19.40
N GLY A 83 -28.28 -13.30 -19.99
CA GLY A 83 -27.54 -14.36 -19.29
C GLY A 83 -26.13 -13.92 -18.88
N LEU A 84 -25.43 -13.17 -19.72
CA LEU A 84 -24.11 -12.62 -19.39
C LEU A 84 -24.19 -11.61 -18.23
N LEU A 85 -25.17 -10.70 -18.27
CA LEU A 85 -25.39 -9.75 -17.19
C LEU A 85 -25.71 -10.45 -15.86
N GLU A 86 -26.56 -11.47 -15.88
CA GLU A 86 -26.89 -12.25 -14.68
C GLU A 86 -25.66 -12.97 -14.13
N ALA A 87 -24.91 -13.67 -14.98
CA ALA A 87 -23.69 -14.37 -14.60
C ALA A 87 -22.64 -13.40 -14.03
N MET A 88 -22.45 -12.24 -14.66
CA MET A 88 -21.55 -11.19 -14.18
C MET A 88 -21.98 -10.68 -12.81
N ALA A 89 -23.27 -10.37 -12.63
CA ALA A 89 -23.80 -9.87 -11.37
C ALA A 89 -23.65 -10.90 -10.22
N VAL A 90 -23.90 -12.19 -10.49
CA VAL A 90 -23.69 -13.26 -9.51
C VAL A 90 -22.23 -13.36 -9.08
N LYS A 91 -21.29 -13.36 -10.04
CA LYS A 91 -19.85 -13.44 -9.75
C LYS A 91 -19.36 -12.22 -8.97
N LEU A 92 -19.74 -11.01 -9.37
CA LEU A 92 -19.36 -9.78 -8.67
C LEU A 92 -19.93 -9.72 -7.25
N ARG A 93 -21.20 -10.12 -7.04
CA ARG A 93 -21.77 -10.21 -5.69
C ARG A 93 -21.05 -11.24 -4.83
N GLY A 94 -20.58 -12.33 -5.43
CA GLY A 94 -19.77 -13.34 -4.75
C GLY A 94 -18.44 -12.80 -4.20
N LEU A 95 -17.92 -11.72 -4.78
CA LEU A 95 -16.69 -11.03 -4.36
C LEU A 95 -16.92 -9.86 -3.41
N ALA A 96 -18.16 -9.60 -3.01
CA ALA A 96 -18.53 -8.48 -2.16
C ALA A 96 -18.90 -8.95 -0.74
N THR A 97 -18.00 -9.67 -0.08
CA THR A 97 -18.17 -10.14 1.31
C THR A 97 -17.16 -9.46 2.25
N ALA A 98 -17.37 -9.56 3.57
CA ALA A 98 -16.44 -9.02 4.56
C ALA A 98 -15.01 -9.57 4.39
N GLY A 99 -14.86 -10.89 4.17
CA GLY A 99 -13.54 -11.50 3.95
C GLY A 99 -12.84 -11.02 2.67
N HIS A 100 -13.60 -10.68 1.61
CA HIS A 100 -13.00 -10.06 0.42
C HIS A 100 -12.61 -8.60 0.65
N ALA A 101 -13.33 -7.88 1.51
CA ALA A 101 -12.94 -6.53 1.91
C ALA A 101 -11.65 -6.54 2.73
N GLU A 102 -11.51 -7.47 3.67
CA GLU A 102 -10.27 -7.72 4.43
C GLU A 102 -9.11 -8.07 3.48
N ARG A 103 -9.32 -9.01 2.56
CA ARG A 103 -8.32 -9.38 1.55
C ARG A 103 -7.94 -8.20 0.67
N LEU A 104 -8.90 -7.40 0.20
CA LEU A 104 -8.61 -6.22 -0.59
C LEU A 104 -7.80 -5.19 0.20
N SER A 105 -8.10 -5.00 1.49
CA SER A 105 -7.31 -4.15 2.37
C SER A 105 -5.85 -4.61 2.44
N MET A 106 -5.62 -5.91 2.61
CA MET A 106 -4.28 -6.49 2.62
C MET A 106 -3.53 -6.24 1.31
N LEU A 107 -4.17 -6.52 0.17
CA LEU A 107 -3.56 -6.29 -1.15
C LEU A 107 -3.17 -4.81 -1.37
N LEU A 108 -3.99 -3.87 -0.90
CA LEU A 108 -3.69 -2.45 -0.99
C LEU A 108 -2.55 -2.03 -0.05
N LEU A 109 -2.46 -2.60 1.15
CA LEU A 109 -1.37 -2.34 2.08
C LEU A 109 -0.04 -2.94 1.59
N ASP A 110 -0.07 -4.15 1.03
CA ASP A 110 1.10 -4.76 0.38
C ASP A 110 1.57 -3.91 -0.80
N GLN A 111 0.64 -3.43 -1.64
CA GLN A 111 0.97 -2.52 -2.74
C GLN A 111 1.58 -1.22 -2.21
N LEU A 112 0.99 -0.61 -1.17
CA LEU A 112 1.49 0.62 -0.59
C LEU A 112 2.91 0.46 -0.05
N ALA A 113 3.18 -0.65 0.63
CA ALA A 113 4.51 -0.98 1.13
C ALA A 113 5.50 -1.10 -0.04
N HIS A 114 5.12 -1.78 -1.13
CA HIS A 114 5.98 -2.00 -2.29
C HIS A 114 6.24 -0.74 -3.14
N ASP A 115 5.21 0.06 -3.41
CA ASP A 115 5.29 1.21 -4.32
C ASP A 115 6.03 2.40 -3.70
N ARG A 116 6.06 2.49 -2.36
CA ARG A 116 6.77 3.56 -1.66
C ARG A 116 8.23 3.20 -1.49
N GLN A 117 9.10 4.19 -1.76
CA GLN A 117 10.53 4.03 -1.58
C GLN A 117 10.82 3.67 -0.11
N PRO A 118 11.53 2.55 0.18
CA PRO A 118 11.96 2.24 1.54
C PRO A 118 12.90 3.34 2.02
N LEU A 119 12.55 3.97 3.13
CA LEU A 119 13.41 4.90 3.86
C LEU A 119 13.77 4.26 5.21
N PRO A 120 14.73 3.31 5.23
CA PRO A 120 15.12 2.66 6.46
C PRO A 120 15.61 3.71 7.45
N ALA A 121 15.10 3.67 8.68
CA ALA A 121 15.49 4.62 9.72
C ALA A 121 16.84 4.30 10.37
N ARG A 122 17.77 3.80 9.55
CA ARG A 122 19.12 3.45 9.95
C ARG A 122 20.12 3.69 8.83
N GLY A 123 21.37 3.92 9.23
CA GLY A 123 22.52 3.85 8.33
C GLY A 123 22.94 2.41 8.02
N LEU A 124 24.07 2.30 7.31
CA LEU A 124 24.76 1.02 7.09
C LEU A 124 25.39 0.47 8.36
N PHE A 125 25.83 1.36 9.26
CA PHE A 125 26.40 1.02 10.54
C PHE A 125 25.35 1.25 11.63
N LEU A 126 25.06 0.20 12.37
CA LEU A 126 24.12 0.22 13.49
C LEU A 126 24.91 0.29 14.78
N ASP A 127 24.62 1.31 15.61
CA ASP A 127 25.09 1.33 16.99
C ASP A 127 24.48 0.16 17.77
N GLU A 128 25.12 -0.27 18.85
CA GLU A 128 24.55 -1.32 19.69
C GLU A 128 23.24 -0.87 20.34
N LEU A 129 22.20 -1.69 20.26
CA LEU A 129 20.94 -1.44 20.97
C LEU A 129 21.07 -1.94 22.41
N THR A 130 20.80 -1.06 23.37
CA THR A 130 20.72 -1.36 24.81
C THR A 130 19.28 -1.59 25.25
N GLU A 131 19.09 -2.18 26.43
CA GLU A 131 17.74 -2.49 26.93
C GLU A 131 16.90 -1.24 27.25
N ASP A 132 17.55 -0.15 27.66
CA ASP A 132 16.90 1.10 28.04
C ASP A 132 16.77 2.11 26.88
N ALA A 133 17.20 1.75 25.66
CA ALA A 133 17.12 2.65 24.52
C ALA A 133 15.67 2.73 24.01
N PRO A 134 15.03 3.92 24.03
CA PRO A 134 13.66 4.06 23.56
C PRO A 134 13.63 4.02 22.03
N MET A 135 12.89 3.06 21.48
CA MET A 135 12.73 2.89 20.04
C MET A 135 11.26 2.92 19.68
N ARG A 136 10.96 3.40 18.47
CA ARG A 136 9.64 3.31 17.88
C ARG A 136 9.68 2.71 16.48
N LEU A 137 8.54 2.26 15.98
CA LEU A 137 8.37 1.85 14.59
C LEU A 137 8.70 3.02 13.66
N ALA A 138 9.45 2.73 12.60
CA ALA A 138 9.95 3.74 11.70
C ALA A 138 8.85 4.24 10.74
N ASP A 139 8.57 5.55 10.76
CA ASP A 139 7.57 6.18 9.88
C ASP A 139 7.95 6.09 8.40
N GLY A 140 9.26 6.14 8.10
CA GLY A 140 9.80 6.06 6.75
C GLY A 140 9.76 4.66 6.12
N MET A 141 9.57 3.61 6.93
CA MET A 141 9.42 2.23 6.46
C MET A 141 7.99 1.77 6.64
N HIS A 142 7.19 1.93 5.59
CA HIS A 142 5.81 1.46 5.59
C HIS A 142 5.74 -0.05 5.84
N HIS A 143 5.00 -0.40 6.87
CA HIS A 143 4.77 -1.77 7.31
C HIS A 143 3.33 -1.92 7.78
N HIS A 144 2.85 -3.16 7.80
CA HIS A 144 1.53 -3.46 8.34
C HIS A 144 1.49 -4.88 8.90
N LEU A 145 0.58 -5.10 9.84
CA LEU A 145 0.34 -6.40 10.45
C LEU A 145 -0.70 -7.16 9.61
N ALA A 146 -0.33 -8.35 9.13
CA ALA A 146 -1.22 -9.30 8.51
C ALA A 146 -1.59 -10.38 9.53
N ILE A 147 -2.86 -10.80 9.54
CA ILE A 147 -3.31 -11.97 10.32
C ILE A 147 -3.78 -13.04 9.34
N GLY A 148 -3.10 -14.19 9.35
CA GLY A 148 -3.43 -15.34 8.53
C GLY A 148 -4.74 -16.02 8.94
N PRO A 149 -5.31 -16.89 8.08
CA PRO A 149 -6.54 -17.63 8.39
C PRO A 149 -6.43 -18.57 9.61
N ASP A 150 -5.21 -18.98 9.95
CA ASP A 150 -4.86 -19.79 11.12
C ASP A 150 -4.63 -18.94 12.38
N GLY A 151 -4.77 -17.62 12.29
CA GLY A 151 -4.51 -16.68 13.37
C GLY A 151 -3.03 -16.35 13.56
N GLN A 152 -2.13 -16.83 12.68
CA GLN A 152 -0.73 -16.46 12.73
C GLN A 152 -0.53 -15.01 12.28
N ALA A 153 0.18 -14.22 13.08
CA ALA A 153 0.49 -12.84 12.76
C ALA A 153 1.80 -12.76 11.96
N SER A 154 1.87 -11.86 10.98
CA SER A 154 3.10 -11.53 10.26
C SER A 154 3.21 -10.02 10.02
N LEU A 155 4.42 -9.48 10.18
CA LEU A 155 4.72 -8.09 9.84
C LEU A 155 5.23 -8.03 8.40
N HIS A 156 4.56 -7.25 7.56
CA HIS A 156 4.84 -7.13 6.13
C HIS A 156 5.42 -5.75 5.83
N TRP A 157 6.46 -5.70 4.99
CA TRP A 157 7.02 -4.46 4.46
C TRP A 157 7.69 -4.71 3.09
N THR A 158 8.20 -3.66 2.44
CA THR A 158 8.71 -3.79 1.07
C THR A 158 9.87 -4.77 0.87
N CYS A 159 10.65 -5.08 1.91
CA CYS A 159 11.80 -6.00 1.77
C CYS A 159 11.49 -7.42 2.23
N GLY A 160 10.27 -7.70 2.71
CA GLY A 160 9.87 -9.04 3.12
C GLY A 160 8.76 -9.08 4.17
N GLU A 161 8.60 -10.25 4.75
CA GLU A 161 7.66 -10.53 5.82
C GLU A 161 8.37 -11.29 6.96
N ILE A 162 7.93 -11.07 8.19
CA ILE A 162 8.39 -11.82 9.37
C ILE A 162 7.17 -12.36 10.10
N ALA A 163 7.12 -13.68 10.25
CA ALA A 163 6.16 -14.32 11.14
C ALA A 163 6.42 -13.93 12.59
N LEU A 164 5.35 -13.59 13.31
CA LEU A 164 5.39 -13.15 14.70
C LEU A 164 4.74 -14.19 15.61
N ALA A 165 5.40 -14.47 16.73
CA ALA A 165 4.74 -15.08 17.86
C ALA A 165 3.72 -14.10 18.47
N ALA A 166 2.71 -14.62 19.19
CA ALA A 166 1.66 -13.79 19.78
C ALA A 166 2.21 -12.68 20.71
N HIS A 167 3.29 -12.96 21.45
CA HIS A 167 3.95 -11.97 22.30
C HIS A 167 4.75 -10.93 21.49
N GLU A 168 5.38 -11.31 20.37
CA GLU A 168 6.07 -10.36 19.48
C GLU A 168 5.08 -9.42 18.81
N ALA A 169 3.90 -9.92 18.39
CA ALA A 169 2.84 -9.08 17.83
C ALA A 169 2.31 -8.07 18.85
N ALA A 170 2.18 -8.46 20.12
CA ALA A 170 1.75 -7.57 21.19
C ALA A 170 2.76 -6.44 21.49
N TRP A 171 4.04 -6.62 21.16
CA TRP A 171 5.06 -5.58 21.34
C TRP A 171 4.99 -4.45 20.29
N LEU A 172 4.33 -4.67 19.15
CA LEU A 172 4.24 -3.65 18.09
C LEU A 172 3.42 -2.42 18.53
N GLU A 173 2.38 -2.61 19.32
CA GLU A 173 1.53 -1.50 19.79
C GLU A 173 2.32 -0.53 20.69
N PRO A 174 3.00 -0.97 21.78
CA PRO A 174 3.88 -0.08 22.55
C PRO A 174 5.01 0.55 21.72
N LEU A 175 5.55 -0.17 20.74
CA LEU A 175 6.57 0.37 19.83
C LEU A 175 6.03 1.42 18.86
N THR A 176 4.71 1.63 18.76
CA THR A 176 4.15 2.71 17.94
C THR A 176 4.43 4.07 18.59
N ASP A 177 4.27 4.17 19.91
CA ASP A 177 4.46 5.40 20.67
C ASP A 177 5.89 5.56 21.22
N GLY A 178 6.64 4.46 21.28
CA GLY A 178 8.01 4.41 21.77
C GLY A 178 8.13 3.56 23.03
N ALA A 179 8.96 2.53 22.97
CA ALA A 179 9.20 1.61 24.09
C ALA A 179 10.66 1.16 24.15
N THR A 180 11.10 0.76 25.33
CA THR A 180 12.40 0.15 25.59
C THR A 180 12.28 -1.37 25.65
N ALA A 181 13.37 -2.10 25.42
CA ALA A 181 13.34 -3.56 25.55
C ALA A 181 13.07 -4.00 27.00
N ALA A 182 13.54 -3.22 27.98
CA ALA A 182 13.30 -3.46 29.40
C ALA A 182 11.80 -3.42 29.75
N GLU A 183 11.03 -2.52 29.14
CA GLU A 183 9.57 -2.42 29.35
C GLU A 183 8.79 -3.56 28.67
N LEU A 184 9.25 -3.99 27.50
CA LEU A 184 8.60 -5.05 26.71
C LEU A 184 8.85 -6.45 27.28
N GLY A 185 9.97 -6.64 28.00
CA GLY A 185 10.28 -7.84 28.76
C GLY A 185 11.26 -8.80 28.08
N GLU A 186 11.27 -10.04 28.55
CA GLU A 186 12.26 -11.05 28.13
C GLU A 186 12.19 -11.33 26.62
N GLY A 187 13.33 -11.28 25.94
CA GLY A 187 13.45 -11.53 24.50
C GLY A 187 13.19 -10.31 23.60
N ALA A 188 12.65 -9.22 24.14
CA ALA A 188 12.33 -8.02 23.36
C ALA A 188 13.57 -7.36 22.74
N LEU A 189 14.72 -7.41 23.42
CA LEU A 189 15.96 -6.83 22.90
C LEU A 189 16.39 -7.47 21.58
N GLU A 190 16.29 -8.80 21.47
CA GLU A 190 16.65 -9.53 20.24
C GLU A 190 15.62 -9.27 19.13
N PHE A 191 14.34 -9.20 19.48
CA PHE A 191 13.29 -8.80 18.56
C PHE A 191 13.50 -7.40 18.00
N MET A 192 13.78 -6.41 18.85
CA MET A 192 14.07 -5.05 18.44
C MET A 192 15.35 -4.96 17.61
N ARG A 193 16.40 -5.74 17.92
CA ARG A 193 17.61 -5.84 17.07
C ARG A 193 17.26 -6.36 15.67
N ARG A 194 16.40 -7.37 15.55
CA ARG A 194 15.91 -7.88 14.26
C ARG A 194 15.19 -6.79 13.47
N LEU A 195 14.18 -6.15 14.06
CA LEU A 195 13.42 -5.09 13.39
C LEU A 195 14.31 -3.90 13.00
N ARG A 196 15.22 -3.48 13.89
CA ARG A 196 16.17 -2.40 13.62
C ARG A 196 17.08 -2.77 12.46
N ARG A 197 17.59 -4.00 12.39
CA ARG A 197 18.38 -4.50 11.25
C ARG A 197 17.60 -4.42 9.94
N ASP A 198 16.29 -4.63 9.97
CA ASP A 198 15.45 -4.56 8.78
C ASP A 198 14.97 -3.11 8.48
N GLY A 199 15.40 -2.15 9.30
CA GLY A 199 15.13 -0.71 9.14
C GLY A 199 13.79 -0.25 9.68
N LEU A 200 13.09 -1.13 10.41
CA LEU A 200 11.72 -0.94 10.90
C LEU A 200 11.66 -0.22 12.27
N LEU A 201 12.79 0.08 12.89
CA LEU A 201 12.85 0.82 14.14
C LEU A 201 13.76 2.05 14.03
N GLU A 202 13.34 3.11 14.69
CA GLU A 202 14.07 4.37 14.86
C GLU A 202 14.09 4.80 16.33
N ALA A 203 15.00 5.72 16.68
CA ALA A 203 15.02 6.26 18.03
C ALA A 203 13.74 7.07 18.28
N ALA A 204 13.08 6.81 19.40
CA ALA A 204 11.98 7.66 19.85
C ALA A 204 12.58 8.96 20.44
N VAL A 205 12.17 10.10 19.90
CA VAL A 205 12.60 11.45 20.35
C VAL A 205 11.73 11.92 21.50
#